data_AF-A0A925LD15-F1
#
_entry.id   AF-A0A925LD15-F1
#
_cell.length_a   1.000
_cell.length_b   1.000
_cell.length_c   1.000
_cell.angle_alpha   90.00
_cell.angle_beta   90.00
_cell.angle_gamma   90.00
#
_symmetry.space_group_name_H-M   'P 1'
#
loop_
_entity.id
_entity.type
_entity.pdbx_description
1 polymer ?
#
loop_
_entity_poly.entity_id
_entity_poly.type
_entity_poly.pdbx_seq_one_letter_code
_entity_poly.pdbx_strand_id
1 'polypeptide(L)'
;MHPPAHQSSRADVQHFTQQFQAYVQSADFPCVGARSAINRGAARFQLYAGLGQGGEVARLCADLEKFSAEFAQPGEEPTTFVAMFDDVIDNEA
;
A
#
# COMPACT_ATOMS: atom_id res chain seq x y z
N MET A 1 -12.35 22.91 -11.82
CA MET A 1 -11.02 22.58 -12.37
C MET A 1 -10.50 21.44 -11.52
N HIS A 2 -10.35 20.24 -12.08
CA HIS A 2 -9.66 19.15 -11.37
C HIS A 2 -8.16 19.51 -11.31
N PRO A 3 -7.49 19.36 -10.16
CA PRO A 3 -6.04 19.47 -10.12
C PRO A 3 -5.39 18.40 -11.01
N PRO A 4 -4.20 18.67 -11.58
CA PRO A 4 -3.51 17.70 -12.42
C PRO A 4 -3.21 16.42 -11.62
N ALA A 5 -3.43 15.26 -12.24
CA ALA A 5 -3.09 13.96 -11.69
C ALA A 5 -1.63 13.99 -11.20
N HIS A 6 -1.43 13.84 -9.89
CA HIS A 6 -0.11 13.75 -9.31
C HIS A 6 0.52 12.44 -9.84
N GLN A 7 1.52 12.55 -10.71
CA GLN A 7 2.27 11.39 -11.15
C GLN A 7 3.26 11.05 -10.04
N SER A 8 2.92 10.07 -9.22
CA SER A 8 3.77 9.64 -8.12
C SER A 8 5.09 9.09 -8.66
N SER A 9 6.20 9.63 -8.16
CA SER A 9 7.54 9.23 -8.56
C SER A 9 8.00 7.98 -7.79
N ARG A 10 9.03 7.29 -8.31
CA ARG A 10 9.68 6.19 -7.58
C ARG A 10 10.21 6.64 -6.20
N ALA A 11 10.63 7.89 -6.08
CA ALA A 11 11.09 8.45 -4.82
C ALA A 11 9.95 8.54 -3.80
N ASP A 12 8.75 8.93 -4.23
CA ASP A 12 7.56 9.01 -3.37
C ASP A 12 7.19 7.62 -2.85
N VAL A 13 7.16 6.62 -3.73
CA VAL A 13 6.90 5.22 -3.34
C VAL A 13 7.90 4.76 -2.27
N GLN A 14 9.19 5.05 -2.45
CA GLN A 14 10.23 4.65 -1.50
C GLN A 14 10.07 5.40 -0.16
N HIS A 15 9.79 6.69 -0.20
CA HIS A 15 9.60 7.51 0.99
C HIS A 15 8.41 7.01 1.83
N PHE A 16 7.23 6.85 1.22
CA PHE A 16 6.04 6.38 1.92
C PHE A 16 6.21 4.93 2.42
N THR A 17 6.86 4.08 1.64
CA THR A 17 7.18 2.71 2.06
C THR A 17 8.05 2.71 3.33
N GLN A 18 9.11 3.52 3.36
CA GLN A 18 9.99 3.62 4.53
C GLN A 18 9.27 4.15 5.76
N GLN A 19 8.44 5.19 5.59
CA GLN A 19 7.64 5.75 6.69
C GLN A 19 6.66 4.71 7.25
N PHE A 20 5.94 3.98 6.39
CA PHE A 20 5.01 2.95 6.83
C PHE A 20 5.73 1.79 7.53
N GLN A 21 6.86 1.33 6.97
CA GLN A 21 7.67 0.27 7.60
C GLN A 21 8.15 0.69 8.99
N ALA A 22 8.63 1.93 9.14
CA ALA A 22 9.03 2.46 10.45
C ALA A 22 7.86 2.49 11.44
N TYR A 23 6.66 2.89 10.99
CA TYR A 23 5.46 2.87 11.82
C TYR A 23 5.08 1.45 12.27
N VAL A 24 5.06 0.48 11.35
CA VAL A 24 4.74 -0.92 11.67
C VAL A 24 5.77 -1.54 12.63
N GLN A 25 7.03 -1.12 12.53
CA GLN A 25 8.10 -1.56 13.42
C GLN A 25 8.09 -0.86 14.79
N SER A 26 7.38 0.27 14.93
CA SER A 26 7.28 0.99 16.21
C SER A 26 6.57 0.15 17.26
N ALA A 27 6.96 0.29 18.55
CA ALA A 27 6.43 -0.51 19.66
C ALA A 27 4.90 -0.45 19.76
N ASP A 28 4.32 0.69 19.41
CA ASP A 28 2.89 0.99 19.54
C ASP A 28 2.01 0.30 18.47
N PHE A 29 2.59 -0.30 17.44
CA PHE A 29 1.84 -0.99 16.40
C PHE A 29 1.58 -2.47 16.77
N PRO A 30 0.37 -2.89 17.12
CA PRO A 30 0.15 -4.19 17.79
C PRO A 30 0.11 -5.39 16.82
N CYS A 31 0.01 -5.18 15.51
CA CYS A 31 -0.23 -6.27 14.56
C CYS A 31 1.06 -7.03 14.20
N VAL A 32 1.25 -8.18 14.86
CA VAL A 32 2.38 -9.09 14.62
C VAL A 32 2.41 -9.68 13.20
N GLY A 33 1.25 -9.86 12.57
CA GLY A 33 1.15 -10.40 11.20
C GLY A 33 1.79 -9.47 10.17
N ALA A 34 1.42 -8.18 10.21
CA ALA A 34 2.02 -7.17 9.33
C ALA A 34 3.52 -6.96 9.60
N ARG A 35 3.94 -6.95 10.87
CA ARG A 35 5.37 -6.93 11.23
C ARG A 35 6.14 -8.11 10.64
N SER A 36 5.58 -9.33 10.78
CA SER A 36 6.18 -10.56 10.24
C SER A 36 6.28 -10.51 8.71
N ALA A 37 5.21 -10.11 8.03
CA ALA A 37 5.18 -10.01 6.57
C ALA A 37 6.25 -9.03 6.05
N ILE A 38 6.40 -7.86 6.68
CA ILE A 38 7.43 -6.87 6.32
C ILE A 38 8.84 -7.45 6.54
N ASN A 39 9.10 -8.02 7.73
CA ASN A 39 10.43 -8.54 8.07
C ASN A 39 10.86 -9.73 7.20
N ARG A 40 9.89 -10.49 6.66
CA ARG A 40 10.13 -11.63 5.75
C ARG A 40 10.14 -11.26 4.27
N GLY A 41 9.94 -9.97 3.93
CA GLY A 41 9.85 -9.54 2.53
C GLY A 41 8.56 -9.99 1.82
N ALA A 42 7.54 -10.39 2.57
CA ALA A 42 6.21 -10.80 2.10
C ALA A 42 5.20 -9.63 2.08
N ALA A 43 5.71 -8.40 1.99
CA ALA A 43 4.91 -7.18 1.85
C ALA A 43 5.06 -6.60 0.44
N ARG A 44 3.96 -6.16 -0.17
CA ARG A 44 3.96 -5.42 -1.45
C ARG A 44 3.35 -4.04 -1.22
N PHE A 45 3.99 -3.02 -1.76
CA PHE A 45 3.63 -1.62 -1.62
C PHE A 45 3.30 -1.06 -3.00
N GLN A 46 2.13 -0.42 -3.12
CA GLN A 46 1.71 0.26 -4.34
C GLN A 46 1.23 1.66 -4.01
N LEU A 47 1.52 2.61 -4.89
CA LEU A 47 1.07 3.99 -4.80
C LEU A 47 0.15 4.30 -6.00
N TYR A 48 -1.00 4.88 -5.67
CA TYR A 48 -2.09 5.21 -6.57
C TYR A 48 -2.40 6.70 -6.48
N ALA A 49 -2.87 7.27 -7.60
CA ALA A 49 -3.13 8.71 -7.70
C ALA A 49 -4.30 9.20 -6.82
N GLY A 50 -5.25 8.32 -6.48
CA GLY A 50 -6.40 8.69 -5.68
C GLY A 50 -7.43 7.57 -5.53
N LEU A 51 -8.15 7.59 -4.41
CA LEU A 51 -9.13 6.56 -4.08
C LEU A 51 -10.42 6.77 -4.89
N GLY A 52 -10.90 5.73 -5.56
CA GLY A 52 -12.18 5.78 -6.31
C GLY A 52 -12.11 6.38 -7.71
N GLN A 53 -10.93 6.81 -8.17
CA GLN A 53 -10.71 7.17 -9.57
C GLN A 53 -10.75 5.90 -10.43
N GLY A 54 -11.60 5.87 -11.48
CA GLY A 54 -11.89 4.63 -12.22
C GLY A 54 -10.66 3.91 -12.79
N GLY A 55 -9.64 4.64 -13.22
CA GLY A 55 -8.37 4.07 -13.68
C GLY A 55 -7.54 3.43 -12.56
N GLU A 56 -7.52 4.06 -11.38
CA GLU A 56 -6.78 3.56 -10.21
C GLU A 56 -7.48 2.36 -9.57
N VAL A 57 -8.81 2.30 -9.61
CA VAL A 57 -9.57 1.12 -9.15
C VAL A 57 -9.22 -0.12 -9.97
N ALA A 58 -9.20 0.00 -11.30
CA ALA A 58 -8.84 -1.11 -12.17
C ALA A 58 -7.39 -1.57 -11.93
N ARG A 59 -6.46 -0.62 -11.74
CA ARG A 59 -5.06 -0.91 -11.43
C ARG A 59 -4.91 -1.60 -10.06
N LEU A 60 -5.61 -1.12 -9.03
CA LEU A 60 -5.63 -1.75 -7.71
C LEU A 60 -6.13 -3.19 -7.77
N CYS A 61 -7.22 -3.44 -8.49
CA CYS A 61 -7.74 -4.80 -8.68
C CYS A 61 -6.70 -5.71 -9.35
N ALA A 62 -6.06 -5.26 -10.43
CA ALA A 62 -5.03 -6.04 -11.12
C ALA A 62 -3.81 -6.33 -10.21
N ASP A 63 -3.39 -5.36 -9.41
CA ASP A 63 -2.27 -5.54 -8.46
C ASP A 63 -2.64 -6.51 -7.32
N LEU A 64 -3.89 -6.48 -6.84
CA LEU A 64 -4.39 -7.43 -5.85
C LEU A 64 -4.49 -8.86 -6.40
N GLU A 65 -4.91 -9.03 -7.65
CA GLU A 65 -4.92 -10.33 -8.33
C GLU A 65 -3.48 -10.87 -8.45
N LYS A 66 -2.53 -10.03 -8.87
CA LYS A 66 -1.12 -10.40 -8.94
C LYS A 66 -0.55 -10.78 -7.58
N PHE A 67 -0.84 -10.00 -6.53
CA PHE A 67 -0.44 -10.31 -5.16
C PHE A 67 -1.03 -11.64 -4.68
N SER A 68 -2.31 -11.88 -4.96
CA SER A 68 -2.98 -13.13 -4.57
C SER A 68 -2.41 -14.34 -5.29
N ALA A 69 -2.03 -14.19 -6.56
CA ALA A 69 -1.34 -15.23 -7.33
C ALA A 69 0.09 -15.48 -6.82
N GLU A 70 0.80 -14.44 -6.40
CA GLU A 70 2.14 -14.54 -5.79
C GLU A 70 2.10 -15.29 -4.44
N PHE A 71 1.05 -15.08 -3.65
CA PHE A 71 0.83 -15.72 -2.36
C PHE A 71 -0.42 -16.61 -2.36
N ALA A 72 -0.39 -17.66 -3.20
CA ALA A 72 -1.55 -18.49 -3.53
C ALA A 72 -2.17 -19.30 -2.36
N GLN A 73 -1.52 -19.33 -1.19
CA GLN A 73 -1.99 -20.06 0.00
C GLN A 73 -2.26 -19.09 1.16
N PRO A 74 -3.46 -18.47 1.20
CA PRO A 74 -3.83 -17.59 2.31
C PRO A 74 -3.79 -18.34 3.65
N GLY A 75 -3.13 -17.74 4.65
CA GLY A 75 -3.10 -18.26 6.02
C GLY A 75 -1.95 -19.23 6.34
N GLU A 76 -1.18 -19.68 5.35
CA GLU A 76 0.05 -20.44 5.61
C GLU A 76 1.18 -19.53 6.11
N GLU A 77 1.29 -18.34 5.54
CA GLU A 77 2.25 -17.32 5.96
C GLU A 77 1.62 -15.94 6.06
N PRO A 78 2.07 -15.07 6.98
CA PRO A 78 1.67 -13.67 6.99
C PRO A 78 2.19 -12.96 5.75
N THR A 79 1.27 -12.45 4.93
CA THR A 79 1.54 -11.61 3.77
C THR A 79 0.82 -10.27 3.93
N THR A 80 1.28 -9.23 3.27
CA THR A 80 0.69 -7.88 3.40
C THR A 80 0.70 -7.17 2.06
N PHE A 81 -0.45 -6.61 1.68
CA PHE A 81 -0.56 -5.69 0.57
C PHE A 81 -0.90 -4.31 1.12
N VAL A 82 -0.12 -3.30 0.73
CA VAL A 82 -0.32 -1.90 1.15
C VAL A 82 -0.62 -1.06 -0.08
N ALA A 83 -1.86 -0.59 -0.18
CA ALA A 83 -2.27 0.42 -1.13
C ALA A 83 -2.13 1.81 -0.47
N MET A 84 -1.31 2.66 -1.08
CA MET A 84 -1.11 4.05 -0.67
C MET A 84 -1.74 4.95 -1.74
N PHE A 85 -2.31 6.07 -1.32
CA PHE A 85 -2.94 7.04 -2.21
C PHE A 85 -2.31 8.41 -1.94
N ASP A 86 -1.94 9.15 -2.97
CA ASP A 86 -1.32 10.47 -2.85
C ASP A 86 -2.31 11.65 -3.03
N ASP A 87 -3.60 11.35 -3.13
CA ASP A 87 -4.65 12.37 -3.14
C ASP A 87 -4.77 13.04 -1.76
N VAL A 88 -5.10 14.33 -1.78
CA VAL A 88 -5.36 15.07 -0.56
C VAL A 88 -6.75 14.65 -0.07
N ILE A 89 -6.80 13.92 1.04
CA ILE A 89 -8.06 13.70 1.74
C ILE A 89 -8.39 15.02 2.44
N ASP A 90 -9.33 15.78 1.87
CA ASP A 90 -9.96 16.90 2.58
C ASP A 90 -10.69 16.31 3.80
N ASN A 91 -10.04 16.41 4.96
CA ASN A 91 -10.70 16.12 6.23
C ASN A 91 -11.70 17.25 6.46
N GLU A 92 -12.99 16.99 6.25
CA GLU A 92 -14.02 17.91 6.71
C GLU A 92 -13.89 18.05 8.24
N ALA A 93 -13.66 19.28 8.67
CA ALA A 93 -13.46 19.68 10.07
C ALA A 93 -14.76 19.72 10.86
#